data_AF-A0A0F2S198-F1
#
_entry.id   AF-A0A0F2S198-F1
#
_cell.length_a   1.000
_cell.length_b   1.000
_cell.length_c   1.000
_cell.angle_alpha   90.00
_cell.angle_beta   90.00
_cell.angle_gamma   90.00
#
_symmetry.space_group_name_H-M   'P 1'
#
loop_
_entity.id
_entity.type
_entity.pdbx_description
1 polymer ?
#
loop_
_entity_poly.entity_id
_entity_poly.type
_entity_poly.pdbx_seq_one_letter_code
_entity_poly.pdbx_strand_id
1 'polypeptide(L)'
;MKKKTDQVLLDRLAQAARTGDISRRSFMHFAAAAGITASAATGLWGTSAAANPTPGGTFRWGVHDGNTSDTHDPGTYVTRQMIFLAHTHRSYLTLIEADNSLGP
;
A
#
# COMPACT_ATOMS: atom_id res chain seq x y z
N MET A 1 39.18 -9.48 1.90
CA MET A 1 38.05 -8.90 2.65
C MET A 1 37.25 -7.93 1.76
N LYS A 2 36.30 -8.39 0.94
CA LYS A 2 35.45 -7.53 0.07
C LYS A 2 34.10 -8.18 -0.31
N LYS A 3 33.27 -8.59 0.66
CA LYS A 3 31.95 -9.20 0.33
C LYS A 3 30.79 -8.80 1.25
N LYS A 4 31.04 -8.36 2.50
CA LYS A 4 29.97 -8.02 3.45
C LYS A 4 29.31 -6.66 3.18
N THR A 5 30.09 -5.64 2.82
CA THR A 5 29.57 -4.27 2.62
C THR A 5 28.65 -4.17 1.40
N ASP A 6 28.97 -4.89 0.32
CA ASP A 6 28.17 -4.89 -0.91
C ASP A 6 26.81 -5.56 -0.70
N GLN A 7 26.75 -6.65 0.07
CA GLN A 7 25.48 -7.31 0.41
C GLN A 7 24.54 -6.40 1.19
N VAL A 8 25.05 -5.68 2.20
CA VAL A 8 24.24 -4.73 2.98
C VAL A 8 23.70 -3.59 2.10
N LEU A 9 24.48 -3.11 1.14
CA LEU A 9 24.04 -2.08 0.19
C LEU A 9 22.95 -2.60 -0.76
N LEU A 10 23.11 -3.82 -1.28
CA LEU A 10 22.12 -4.48 -2.13
C LEU A 10 20.81 -4.73 -1.39
N ASP A 11 20.88 -5.16 -0.13
CA ASP A 11 19.71 -5.39 0.71
C ASP A 11 18.98 -4.07 1.01
N ARG A 12 19.71 -2.98 1.25
CA ARG A 12 19.12 -1.64 1.42
C ARG A 12 18.48 -1.12 0.14
N LEU A 13 19.10 -1.33 -1.02
CA LEU A 13 18.53 -0.96 -2.33
C LEU A 13 17.27 -1.78 -2.63
N ALA A 14 17.28 -3.08 -2.33
CA ALA A 14 16.10 -3.93 -2.46
C ALA A 14 14.98 -3.51 -1.50
N GLN A 15 15.32 -3.12 -0.26
CA GLN A 15 14.34 -2.65 0.70
C GLN A 15 13.73 -1.31 0.29
N ALA A 16 14.56 -0.35 -0.11
CA ALA A 16 14.10 0.96 -0.60
C ALA A 16 13.24 0.83 -1.88
N ALA A 17 13.54 -0.16 -2.73
CA ALA A 17 12.71 -0.48 -3.89
C ALA A 17 11.35 -1.08 -3.48
N ARG A 18 11.30 -1.91 -2.43
CA ARG A 18 10.05 -2.48 -1.90
C ARG A 18 9.16 -1.45 -1.20
N THR A 19 9.76 -0.52 -0.46
CA THR A 19 9.01 0.54 0.24
C THR A 19 8.57 1.68 -0.68
N GLY A 20 9.09 1.74 -1.91
CA GLY A 20 8.80 2.81 -2.86
C GLY A 20 9.61 4.09 -2.63
N ASP A 21 10.61 4.07 -1.74
CA ASP A 21 11.45 5.23 -1.42
C ASP A 21 12.37 5.65 -2.58
N ILE A 22 12.64 4.74 -3.51
CA ILE A 22 13.44 5.01 -4.71
C ILE A 22 12.68 4.69 -5.99
N SER A 23 12.81 5.57 -6.98
CA SER A 23 12.28 5.30 -8.32
C SER A 23 13.05 4.16 -9.01
N ARG A 24 12.39 3.47 -9.95
CA ARG A 24 13.02 2.46 -10.82
C ARG A 24 14.30 3.00 -11.49
N ARG A 25 14.30 4.28 -11.88
CA ARG A 25 15.46 4.94 -12.48
C ARG A 25 16.63 5.00 -11.50
N SER A 26 16.39 5.50 -10.28
CA SER A 26 17.41 5.59 -9.23
C SER A 26 17.96 4.20 -8.89
N PHE A 27 17.10 3.21 -8.74
CA PHE A 27 17.52 1.82 -8.51
C PHE A 27 18.44 1.30 -9.62
N MET A 28 18.07 1.49 -10.91
CA MET A 28 18.90 1.04 -12.02
C MET A 28 20.25 1.76 -12.11
N HIS A 29 20.30 3.05 -11.75
CA HIS A 29 21.57 3.79 -11.66
C HIS A 29 22.48 3.22 -10.58
N PHE A 30 21.96 2.96 -9.39
CA PHE A 30 22.75 2.38 -8.31
C PHE A 30 23.13 0.93 -8.58
N ALA A 31 22.24 0.15 -9.18
CA ALA A 31 22.52 -1.22 -9.61
C ALA A 31 23.64 -1.26 -10.66
N ALA A 32 23.63 -0.34 -11.63
CA ALA A 32 24.70 -0.21 -12.60
C ALA A 32 26.04 0.22 -11.95
N ALA A 33 26.00 1.17 -11.02
CA ALA A 33 27.18 1.59 -10.24
C ALA A 33 27.74 0.44 -9.38
N ALA A 34 26.88 -0.45 -8.89
CA ALA A 34 27.24 -1.66 -8.16
C ALA A 34 27.70 -2.82 -9.06
N GLY A 35 27.76 -2.63 -10.38
CA GLY A 35 28.19 -3.65 -11.34
C GLY A 35 27.16 -4.74 -11.62
N ILE A 36 25.89 -4.53 -11.28
CA ILE A 36 24.79 -5.45 -11.60
C ILE A 36 24.42 -5.27 -13.07
N THR A 37 24.23 -6.37 -13.79
CA THR A 37 23.76 -6.32 -15.18
C THR A 37 22.32 -5.78 -15.24
N ALA A 38 21.98 -5.09 -16.34
CA ALA A 38 20.64 -4.52 -16.51
C ALA A 38 19.51 -5.58 -16.43
N SER A 39 19.78 -6.80 -16.91
CA SER A 39 18.84 -7.92 -16.83
C SER A 39 18.64 -8.41 -15.39
N ALA A 40 19.73 -8.59 -14.63
CA ALA A 40 19.66 -8.98 -13.22
C ALA A 40 19.00 -7.90 -12.36
N ALA A 41 19.33 -6.62 -12.58
CA ALA A 41 18.71 -5.50 -11.88
C ALA A 41 17.20 -5.41 -12.19
N THR A 42 16.79 -5.62 -13.44
CA THR A 42 15.35 -5.65 -13.80
C THR A 42 14.63 -6.82 -13.15
N GLY A 43 15.27 -8.00 -13.08
CA GLY A 43 14.74 -9.15 -12.36
C GLY A 43 14.57 -8.87 -10.86
N LEU A 44 15.58 -8.30 -10.21
CA LEU A 44 15.52 -7.91 -8.79
C LEU A 44 14.40 -6.88 -8.54
N TRP A 45 14.25 -5.86 -9.38
CA TRP A 45 13.15 -4.90 -9.31
C TRP A 45 11.78 -5.56 -9.50
N GLY A 46 11.67 -6.56 -10.37
CA GLY A 46 10.42 -7.30 -10.58
C GLY A 46 10.03 -8.21 -9.40
N THR A 47 11.00 -8.70 -8.63
CA THR A 47 10.74 -9.52 -7.43
C THR A 47 10.28 -8.71 -6.23
N SER A 48 10.62 -7.42 -6.16
CA SER A 48 9.94 -6.49 -5.27
C SER A 48 8.58 -6.18 -5.90
N ALA A 49 7.60 -7.02 -5.59
CA ALA A 49 6.20 -6.73 -5.87
C ALA A 49 5.76 -5.53 -5.02
N ALA A 50 6.23 -4.33 -5.38
CA ALA A 50 5.56 -3.11 -5.01
C ALA A 50 4.20 -3.19 -5.69
N ALA A 51 3.13 -3.26 -4.90
CA ALA A 51 1.86 -2.75 -5.37
C ALA A 51 2.19 -1.34 -5.88
N ASN A 52 2.16 -1.11 -7.19
CA ASN A 52 2.32 0.21 -7.76
C ASN A 52 0.92 0.81 -7.75
N PRO A 53 0.46 1.47 -6.66
CA PRO A 53 -0.85 2.08 -6.67
C PRO A 53 -0.89 3.07 -7.83
N THR A 54 -1.79 2.85 -8.77
CA THR A 54 -2.03 3.82 -9.82
C THR A 54 -2.69 5.02 -9.17
N PRO A 55 -2.08 6.22 -9.21
CA PRO A 55 -2.72 7.40 -8.65
C PRO A 55 -4.00 7.70 -9.44
N GLY A 56 -5.11 7.82 -8.72
CA GLY A 56 -6.44 8.02 -9.30
C GLY A 56 -7.19 6.72 -9.62
N GLY A 57 -8.42 6.88 -10.14
CA GLY A 57 -9.36 5.80 -10.42
C GLY A 57 -10.71 6.03 -9.73
N THR A 58 -11.78 5.49 -10.31
CA THR A 58 -13.10 5.50 -9.67
C THR A 58 -13.32 4.18 -8.94
N PHE A 59 -13.32 4.22 -7.61
CA PHE A 59 -13.80 3.11 -6.81
C PHE A 59 -15.33 3.03 -6.94
N ARG A 60 -15.83 1.95 -7.53
CA ARG A 60 -17.27 1.67 -7.65
C ARG A 60 -17.60 0.45 -6.82
N TRP A 61 -18.56 0.62 -5.91
CA TRP A 61 -18.99 -0.44 -5.02
C TRP A 61 -20.51 -0.45 -4.95
N GLY A 62 -21.10 -1.63 -5.15
CA GLY A 62 -22.54 -1.84 -5.01
C GLY A 62 -22.87 -2.31 -3.61
N VAL A 63 -23.73 -1.57 -2.91
CA VAL A 63 -24.26 -1.94 -1.60
C VAL A 63 -25.78 -1.96 -1.66
N HIS A 64 -26.38 -2.97 -1.04
CA HIS A 64 -27.82 -3.01 -0.77
C HIS A 64 -28.10 -2.43 0.62
N ASP A 65 -29.37 -2.28 0.98
CA ASP A 65 -29.78 -1.77 2.30
C ASP A 65 -29.34 -0.31 2.53
N GLY A 66 -29.93 0.58 1.74
CA GLY A 66 -29.95 2.03 1.98
C GLY A 66 -31.37 2.53 1.85
N ASN A 67 -31.77 3.48 2.70
CA ASN A 67 -33.15 3.96 2.81
C ASN A 67 -33.22 5.47 2.58
N THR A 68 -34.32 5.96 2.00
CA THR A 68 -34.56 7.40 1.81
C THR A 68 -34.74 8.15 3.12
N SER A 69 -35.09 7.45 4.20
CA SER A 69 -35.16 8.02 5.56
C SER A 69 -33.82 8.06 6.29
N ASP A 70 -32.73 7.57 5.68
CA ASP A 70 -31.41 7.63 6.29
C ASP A 70 -30.96 9.09 6.45
N THR A 71 -30.32 9.36 7.58
CA THR A 71 -29.71 10.66 7.87
C THR A 71 -28.26 10.47 8.26
N HIS A 72 -27.43 11.51 8.10
CA HIS A 72 -26.03 11.49 8.50
C HIS A 72 -25.83 11.84 10.00
N ASP A 73 -26.81 11.50 10.85
CA ASP A 73 -26.69 11.54 12.32
C ASP A 73 -26.25 10.16 12.88
N PRO A 74 -25.04 10.03 13.47
CA PRO A 74 -24.52 8.77 13.99
C PRO A 74 -25.44 8.06 14.99
N GLY A 75 -26.28 8.81 15.72
CA GLY A 75 -27.22 8.24 16.68
C GLY A 75 -28.36 7.44 16.03
N THR A 76 -28.48 7.51 14.71
CA THR A 76 -29.62 6.97 13.94
C THR A 76 -29.20 6.02 12.81
N TYR A 77 -27.91 5.71 12.68
CA TYR A 77 -27.43 4.80 11.63
C TYR A 77 -27.94 3.38 11.89
N VAL A 78 -28.73 2.88 10.95
CA VAL A 78 -29.25 1.50 10.98
C VAL A 78 -28.91 0.75 9.70
N THR A 79 -28.93 1.43 8.56
CA THR A 79 -28.70 0.81 7.27
C THR A 79 -27.23 0.52 7.03
N ARG A 80 -26.97 -0.52 6.24
CA ARG A 80 -25.62 -0.91 5.84
C ARG A 80 -24.89 0.25 5.16
N GLN A 81 -25.55 0.99 4.27
CA GLN A 81 -24.97 2.17 3.63
C GLN A 81 -24.45 3.19 4.66
N MET A 82 -25.25 3.53 5.69
CA MET A 82 -24.84 4.49 6.71
C MET A 82 -23.69 3.99 7.57
N ILE A 83 -23.67 2.71 7.91
CA ILE A 83 -22.56 2.10 8.67
C ILE A 83 -21.26 2.23 7.88
N PHE A 84 -21.23 1.89 6.59
CA PHE A 84 -20.02 2.03 5.78
C PHE A 84 -19.61 3.49 5.61
N LEU A 85 -20.56 4.39 5.38
CA LEU A 85 -20.30 5.83 5.30
C LEU A 85 -19.69 6.39 6.60
N ALA A 86 -20.11 5.87 7.76
CA ALA A 86 -19.53 6.27 9.04
C ALA A 86 -18.03 5.96 9.11
N HIS A 87 -17.61 4.80 8.61
CA HIS A 87 -16.22 4.35 8.59
C HIS A 87 -15.36 5.09 7.54
N THR A 88 -15.94 5.84 6.61
CA THR A 88 -15.19 6.69 5.68
C THR A 88 -15.04 8.13 6.14
N HIS A 89 -15.93 8.62 7.02
CA HIS A 89 -15.96 10.01 7.45
C HIS A 89 -15.54 10.25 8.90
N ARG A 90 -15.60 9.24 9.78
CA ARG A 90 -15.26 9.37 11.20
C ARG A 90 -14.28 8.29 11.64
N SER A 91 -13.40 8.67 12.56
CA SER A 91 -12.52 7.74 13.27
C SER A 91 -13.21 7.19 14.50
N TYR A 92 -12.92 5.94 14.82
CA TYR A 92 -13.37 5.26 16.02
C TYR A 92 -12.21 5.14 17.02
N LEU A 93 -12.51 4.80 18.27
CA LEU A 93 -11.49 4.54 19.31
C LEU A 93 -10.65 3.28 19.04
N THR A 94 -11.18 2.40 18.20
CA THR A 94 -10.55 1.14 17.78
C THR A 94 -10.96 0.86 16.34
N LEU A 95 -10.09 0.18 15.58
CA LEU A 95 -10.34 -0.25 14.22
C LEU A 95 -10.52 -1.78 14.15
N ILE A 96 -11.35 -2.26 13.24
CA ILE A 96 -11.35 -3.67 12.83
C ILE A 96 -10.43 -3.78 11.62
N GLU A 97 -9.32 -4.51 11.77
CA GLU A 97 -8.35 -4.70 10.70
C GLU A 97 -8.89 -5.62 9.59
N ALA A 98 -8.17 -5.69 8.46
CA ALA A 98 -8.58 -6.49 7.30
C ALA A 98 -8.63 -8.01 7.59
N ASP A 99 -7.90 -8.46 8.62
CA ASP A 99 -7.90 -9.83 9.13
C ASP A 99 -8.92 -10.04 10.26
N ASN A 100 -9.76 -9.02 10.54
CA ASN A 100 -10.76 -9.00 11.60
C ASN A 100 -10.18 -8.93 13.02
N SER A 101 -8.89 -8.61 13.17
CA SER A 101 -8.29 -8.31 14.47
C SER A 101 -8.64 -6.90 14.95
N LEU A 102 -8.46 -6.65 16.26
CA LEU A 102 -8.71 -5.36 16.88
C LEU A 102 -7.43 -4.51 16.81
N GLY A 103 -7.50 -3.43 16.04
CA GLY A 103 -6.47 -2.40 15.91
C GLY A 103 -6.74 -1.17 16.79
N PRO A 104 -5.70 -0.35 17.04
CA PRO A 104 -5.83 0.94 17.72
C PRO A 104 -6.59 2.00 16.91
#